data_AF-A0A383F2T7-F1
#
_entry.id   AF-A0A383F2T7-F1
#
_cell.length_a   1.000
_cell.length_b   1.000
_cell.length_c   1.000
_cell.angle_alpha   90.00
_cell.angle_beta   90.00
_cell.angle_gamma   90.00
#
_symmetry.space_group_name_H-M   'P 1'
#
loop_
_entity.id
_entity.type
_entity.pdbx_description
1 polymer ?
#
loop_
_entity_poly.entity_id
_entity_poly.type
_entity_poly.pdbx_seq_one_letter_code
_entity_poly.pdbx_strand_id
1 'polypeptide(L)'
;MFVSKYPDTYDEEFEYIQKLPFRQEGSYNGNCKTEDSYILRHEELFKIKNWIKEKIKNYATDVISTETELTITNSWANKNDGGAGHSTHHHQNSIVSGIFYLNVTSSMPPTQFYNRYLPMIQLQRSNHNSMNAEFVNAPMVNGDLILFPSDIM
;
A
#
# COMPACT_ATOMS: atom_id res chain seq x y z
N MET A 1 13.20 -0.62 0.02
CA MET A 1 11.78 -0.52 0.40
C MET A 1 11.72 -0.18 1.87
N PHE A 2 10.97 0.85 2.27
CA PHE A 2 10.85 1.22 3.69
C PHE A 2 9.70 0.42 4.29
N VAL A 3 10.02 -0.43 5.26
CA VAL A 3 9.06 -1.32 5.90
C VAL A 3 9.10 -1.09 7.41
N SER A 4 7.95 -1.01 8.06
CA SER A 4 7.83 -0.83 9.50
C SER A 4 6.75 -1.75 10.06
N LYS A 5 7.05 -2.41 11.17
CA LYS A 5 6.11 -3.30 11.87
C LYS A 5 5.27 -2.51 12.87
N TYR A 6 3.95 -2.63 12.81
CA TYR A 6 3.07 -2.10 13.84
C TYR A 6 3.32 -2.87 15.15
N PRO A 7 3.58 -2.18 16.27
CA PRO A 7 4.05 -2.82 17.50
C PRO A 7 2.94 -3.49 18.31
N ASP A 8 1.69 -3.06 18.12
CA ASP A 8 0.55 -3.46 18.94
C ASP A 8 -0.41 -4.40 18.19
N THR A 9 -1.37 -5.00 18.90
CA THR A 9 -2.52 -5.63 18.25
C THR A 9 -3.45 -4.56 17.68
N TYR A 10 -4.24 -4.92 16.68
CA TYR A 10 -5.14 -4.01 15.97
C TYR A 10 -6.49 -4.67 15.66
N ASP A 11 -6.91 -5.63 16.49
CA ASP A 11 -8.12 -6.42 16.28
C ASP A 11 -9.38 -5.52 16.30
N GLU A 12 -9.45 -4.55 17.22
CA GLU A 12 -10.56 -3.59 17.31
C GLU A 12 -10.65 -2.70 16.06
N GLU A 13 -9.52 -2.15 15.62
CA GLU A 13 -9.44 -1.35 14.39
C GLU A 13 -9.77 -2.18 13.14
N PHE A 14 -9.33 -3.44 13.10
CA PHE A 14 -9.63 -4.33 11.99
C PHE A 14 -11.12 -4.69 11.93
N GLU A 15 -11.73 -5.07 13.06
CA GLU A 15 -13.18 -5.30 13.16
C GLU A 15 -13.99 -4.07 12.76
N TYR A 16 -13.52 -2.88 13.14
CA TYR A 16 -14.14 -1.63 12.72
C TYR A 16 -14.08 -1.45 11.20
N ILE A 17 -12.89 -1.60 10.59
CA ILE A 17 -12.71 -1.49 9.14
C ILE A 17 -13.60 -2.48 8.39
N GLN A 18 -13.77 -3.70 8.90
CA GLN A 18 -14.64 -4.71 8.28
C GLN A 18 -16.13 -4.32 8.23
N LYS A 19 -16.58 -3.42 9.12
CA LYS A 19 -17.96 -2.95 9.19
C LYS A 19 -18.24 -1.73 8.30
N LEU A 20 -17.20 -1.09 7.75
CA LEU A 20 -17.35 0.06 6.86
C LEU A 20 -18.04 -0.35 5.54
N PRO A 21 -18.75 0.58 4.88
CA PRO A 21 -19.30 0.31 3.55
C PRO A 21 -18.18 0.19 2.52
N PHE A 22 -18.24 -0.86 1.69
CA PHE A 22 -17.34 -1.09 0.57
C PHE A 22 -18.09 -1.02 -0.75
N ARG A 23 -17.41 -0.56 -1.79
CA ARG A 23 -17.88 -0.56 -3.17
C ARG A 23 -16.88 -1.21 -4.10
N GLN A 24 -17.39 -1.89 -5.12
CA GLN A 24 -16.58 -2.40 -6.22
C GLN A 24 -16.32 -1.29 -7.25
N GLU A 25 -15.08 -1.17 -7.69
CA GLU A 25 -14.66 -0.22 -8.71
C GLU A 25 -14.71 -0.87 -10.10
N GLY A 26 -15.32 -0.19 -11.08
CA GLY A 26 -15.27 -0.61 -12.48
C GLY A 26 -16.11 -1.86 -12.80
N SER A 27 -15.51 -2.82 -13.51
CA SER A 27 -16.19 -4.01 -14.03
C SER A 27 -16.29 -5.15 -13.00
N TYR A 28 -17.00 -6.22 -13.38
CA TYR A 28 -16.95 -7.51 -12.69
C TYR A 28 -15.49 -7.92 -12.46
N ASN A 29 -15.10 -8.15 -11.19
CA ASN A 29 -13.73 -8.41 -10.70
C ASN A 29 -12.80 -7.21 -10.47
N GLY A 30 -13.32 -5.98 -10.44
CA GLY A 30 -12.52 -4.83 -10.00
C GLY A 30 -12.24 -4.82 -8.50
N ASN A 31 -11.30 -3.96 -8.10
CA ASN A 31 -10.98 -3.67 -6.70
C ASN A 31 -12.25 -3.40 -5.89
N CYS A 32 -12.34 -3.94 -4.68
CA CYS A 32 -13.36 -3.54 -3.72
C CYS A 32 -12.69 -2.74 -2.59
N LYS A 33 -13.12 -1.48 -2.43
CA LYS A 33 -12.55 -0.52 -1.48
C LYS A 33 -13.62 0.16 -0.65
N THR A 34 -13.25 0.73 0.49
CA THR A 34 -14.18 1.53 1.29
C THR A 34 -14.75 2.68 0.47
N GLU A 35 -16.03 2.99 0.67
CA GLU A 35 -16.67 4.15 0.03
C GLU A 35 -16.06 5.46 0.54
N ASP A 36 -15.75 5.51 1.85
CA ASP A 36 -14.98 6.59 2.44
C ASP A 36 -13.50 6.50 2.04
N SER A 37 -12.99 7.60 1.52
CA SER A 37 -11.59 7.78 1.09
C SER A 37 -10.74 8.52 2.12
N TYR A 38 -11.25 8.65 3.36
CA TYR A 38 -10.58 9.33 4.47
C TYR A 38 -10.68 8.56 5.79
N ILE A 39 -10.70 7.22 5.77
CA ILE A 39 -10.98 6.38 6.96
C ILE A 39 -10.04 6.67 8.16
N LEU A 40 -8.79 7.11 7.94
CA LEU A 40 -7.87 7.51 9.01
C LEU A 40 -8.28 8.83 9.71
N ARG A 41 -9.40 9.43 9.33
CA ARG A 41 -10.05 10.52 10.09
C ARG A 41 -11.03 10.01 11.13
N HIS A 42 -11.46 8.76 11.05
CA HIS A 42 -12.33 8.14 12.04
C HIS A 42 -11.58 7.96 13.36
N GLU A 43 -12.28 8.16 14.48
CA GLU A 43 -11.66 8.14 15.81
C GLU A 43 -11.20 6.74 16.21
N GLU A 44 -11.89 5.72 15.71
CA GLU A 44 -11.59 4.30 15.90
C GLU A 44 -10.22 3.93 15.34
N LEU A 45 -9.72 4.68 14.34
CA LEU A 45 -8.41 4.44 13.70
C LEU A 45 -7.31 5.38 14.21
N PHE A 46 -7.51 6.08 15.32
CA PHE A 46 -6.58 7.10 15.82
C PHE A 46 -5.18 6.55 16.13
N LYS A 47 -5.07 5.35 16.73
CA LYS A 47 -3.78 4.74 17.08
C LYS A 47 -2.97 4.41 15.84
N ILE A 48 -3.57 3.69 14.89
CA ILE A 48 -2.97 3.36 13.59
C ILE A 48 -2.57 4.64 12.85
N LYS A 49 -3.47 5.64 12.78
CA LYS A 49 -3.20 6.92 12.12
C LYS A 49 -1.94 7.58 12.69
N ASN A 50 -1.83 7.72 14.00
CA ASN A 50 -0.71 8.42 14.63
C ASN A 50 0.60 7.69 14.39
N TRP A 51 0.59 6.36 14.48
CA TRP A 51 1.76 5.56 14.16
C TRP A 51 2.16 5.69 12.68
N ILE A 52 1.21 5.62 11.74
CA ILE A 52 1.49 5.86 10.31
C ILE A 52 2.08 7.25 10.09
N LYS A 53 1.54 8.29 10.75
CA LYS A 53 2.10 9.66 10.68
C LYS A 53 3.55 9.72 11.14
N GLU A 54 3.89 9.02 12.23
CA GLU A 54 5.27 8.91 12.70
C GLU A 54 6.16 8.24 11.64
N LYS A 55 5.70 7.13 11.04
CA LYS A 55 6.49 6.44 10.01
C LYS A 55 6.64 7.26 8.72
N ILE A 56 5.64 8.05 8.35
CA ILE A 56 5.74 9.01 7.25
C ILE A 56 6.79 10.08 7.56
N LYS A 57 6.82 10.60 8.80
CA LYS A 57 7.85 11.56 9.24
C LYS A 57 9.26 10.96 9.13
N ASN A 58 9.44 9.72 9.58
CA ASN A 58 10.73 9.01 9.47
C ASN A 58 11.10 8.79 8.00
N TYR A 59 10.16 8.40 7.15
CA TYR A 59 10.40 8.26 5.71
C TYR A 59 10.82 9.59 5.07
N ALA A 60 10.13 10.69 5.40
CA ALA A 60 10.47 12.02 4.89
C ALA A 60 11.89 12.43 5.30
N THR A 61 12.27 12.16 6.54
CA THR A 61 13.59 12.54 7.09
C THR A 61 14.70 11.62 6.57
N ASP A 62 14.52 10.30 6.69
CA ASP A 62 15.59 9.31 6.51
C ASP A 62 15.73 8.83 5.06
N VAL A 63 14.66 8.92 4.26
CA VAL A 63 14.64 8.44 2.88
C VAL A 63 14.60 9.60 1.88
N ILE A 64 13.67 10.54 2.06
CA ILE A 64 13.57 11.71 1.16
C ILE A 64 14.61 12.77 1.51
N SER A 65 15.10 12.81 2.76
CA SER A 65 16.00 13.85 3.27
C SER A 65 15.37 15.25 3.24
N THR A 66 14.10 15.36 3.66
CA THR A 66 13.40 16.64 3.81
C THR A 66 12.91 16.87 5.23
N GLU A 67 12.95 18.13 5.67
CA GLU A 67 12.34 18.58 6.93
C GLU A 67 10.86 18.99 6.76
N THR A 68 10.36 18.99 5.52
CA THR A 68 8.96 19.34 5.21
C THR A 68 8.02 18.29 5.81
N GLU A 69 7.05 18.73 6.61
CA GLU A 69 6.00 17.85 7.12
C GLU A 69 5.10 17.37 5.98
N LEU A 70 4.95 16.05 5.83
CA LEU A 70 4.02 15.43 4.90
C LEU A 70 2.69 15.13 5.60
N THR A 71 1.57 15.38 4.90
CA THR A 71 0.22 15.10 5.40
C THR A 71 -0.44 13.98 4.60
N ILE A 72 -1.23 13.15 5.29
CA ILE A 72 -2.07 12.12 4.67
C ILE A 72 -3.27 12.82 4.00
N THR A 73 -3.32 12.78 2.68
CA THR A 73 -4.40 13.38 1.88
C THR A 73 -5.60 12.44 1.75
N ASN A 74 -5.36 11.14 1.56
CA ASN A 74 -6.38 10.12 1.37
C ASN A 74 -6.00 8.82 2.09
N SER A 75 -7.01 8.04 2.49
CA SER A 75 -6.84 6.73 3.11
C SER A 75 -8.12 5.90 2.95
N TRP A 76 -7.99 4.69 2.44
CA TRP A 76 -9.11 3.75 2.27
C TRP A 76 -8.60 2.33 2.55
N ALA A 77 -9.53 1.40 2.81
CA ALA A 77 -9.20 -0.02 2.91
C ALA A 77 -9.61 -0.74 1.63
N ASN A 78 -8.88 -1.80 1.27
CA ASN A 78 -9.24 -2.69 0.16
C ASN A 78 -9.58 -4.08 0.73
N LYS A 79 -10.61 -4.71 0.16
CA LYS A 79 -11.05 -6.06 0.49
C LYS A 79 -11.33 -6.81 -0.80
N ASN A 80 -10.35 -7.56 -1.29
CA ASN A 80 -10.48 -8.29 -2.55
C ASN A 80 -10.90 -9.74 -2.31
N ASP A 81 -11.99 -10.15 -2.95
CA ASP A 81 -12.37 -11.55 -3.07
C ASP A 81 -11.56 -12.25 -4.19
N GLY A 82 -11.60 -13.59 -4.21
CA GLY A 82 -10.89 -14.39 -5.21
C GLY A 82 -11.24 -13.97 -6.64
N GLY A 83 -10.23 -13.68 -7.44
CA GLY A 83 -10.38 -13.22 -8.83
C GLY A 83 -10.42 -11.70 -9.02
N ALA A 84 -10.53 -10.91 -7.94
CA ALA A 84 -10.44 -9.46 -8.04
C ALA A 84 -9.02 -8.98 -8.36
N GLY A 85 -8.90 -8.03 -9.29
CA GLY A 85 -7.63 -7.50 -9.76
C GLY A 85 -7.48 -6.01 -9.47
N HIS A 86 -6.23 -5.60 -9.24
CA HIS A 86 -5.82 -4.19 -9.22
C HIS A 86 -4.95 -3.95 -10.44
N SER A 87 -5.40 -3.07 -11.35
CA SER A 87 -4.58 -2.67 -12.49
C SER A 87 -3.33 -1.95 -12.01
N THR A 88 -2.20 -2.17 -12.69
CA THR A 88 -0.97 -1.40 -12.49
C THR A 88 -1.26 0.10 -12.66
N HIS A 89 -0.84 0.92 -11.69
CA HIS A 89 -1.09 2.37 -11.70
C HIS A 89 -0.12 3.10 -10.78
N HIS A 90 0.14 4.38 -11.07
CA HIS A 90 0.81 5.32 -10.17
C HIS A 90 -0.22 6.20 -9.46
N HIS A 91 0.16 6.80 -8.33
CA HIS A 91 -0.71 7.67 -7.54
C HIS A 91 -0.42 9.14 -7.85
N GLN A 92 -1.15 9.70 -8.81
CA GLN A 92 -1.00 11.10 -9.22
C GLN A 92 -1.25 12.08 -8.06
N ASN A 93 -0.55 13.22 -8.09
CA ASN A 93 -0.65 14.30 -7.08
C ASN A 93 -0.24 13.88 -5.66
N SER A 94 0.51 12.80 -5.50
CA SER A 94 1.08 12.36 -4.23
C SER A 94 2.61 12.21 -4.36
N ILE A 95 3.32 12.36 -3.25
CA ILE A 95 4.78 12.18 -3.18
C ILE A 95 5.13 10.83 -2.58
N VAL A 96 4.40 10.42 -1.53
CA VAL A 96 4.55 9.16 -0.81
C VAL A 96 3.22 8.43 -0.79
N SER A 97 3.27 7.14 -1.00
CA SER A 97 2.14 6.23 -0.82
C SER A 97 2.52 5.10 0.11
N GLY A 98 1.52 4.45 0.69
CA GLY A 98 1.74 3.37 1.61
C GLY A 98 0.67 2.31 1.60
N ILE A 99 1.06 1.11 1.98
CA ILE A 99 0.17 -0.05 2.16
C ILE A 99 0.39 -0.57 3.58
N PHE A 100 -0.69 -0.62 4.36
CA PHE A 100 -0.71 -1.25 5.67
C PHE A 100 -1.48 -2.57 5.56
N TYR A 101 -0.77 -3.70 5.69
CA TYR A 101 -1.37 -5.02 5.52
C TYR A 101 -2.09 -5.47 6.78
N LEU A 102 -3.42 -5.55 6.73
CA LEU A 102 -4.23 -5.95 7.89
C LEU A 102 -4.42 -7.47 7.98
N ASN A 103 -4.69 -8.11 6.83
CA ASN A 103 -4.98 -9.54 6.74
C ASN A 103 -4.48 -10.14 5.42
N VAL A 104 -3.33 -10.79 5.48
CA VAL A 104 -2.60 -11.47 4.41
C VAL A 104 -2.74 -12.97 4.61
N THR A 105 -3.14 -13.67 3.56
CA THR A 105 -3.15 -15.14 3.53
C THR A 105 -2.14 -15.66 2.52
N SER A 106 -1.67 -16.89 2.69
CA SER A 106 -0.68 -17.53 1.80
C SER A 106 -1.18 -17.73 0.37
N SER A 107 -2.49 -17.61 0.12
CA SER A 107 -3.09 -17.71 -1.20
C SER A 107 -3.12 -16.38 -1.96
N MET A 108 -2.80 -15.25 -1.30
CA MET A 108 -2.81 -13.94 -1.95
C MET A 108 -1.58 -13.76 -2.84
N PRO A 109 -1.74 -13.24 -4.06
CA PRO A 109 -0.59 -12.86 -4.87
C PRO A 109 0.18 -11.69 -4.23
N PRO A 110 1.50 -11.59 -4.42
CA PRO A 110 2.28 -10.48 -3.90
C PRO A 110 1.86 -9.16 -4.54
N THR A 111 1.88 -8.06 -3.77
CA THR A 111 1.94 -6.72 -4.37
C THR A 111 3.27 -6.58 -5.11
N GLN A 112 3.22 -6.14 -6.36
CA GLN A 112 4.39 -5.98 -7.22
C GLN A 112 4.67 -4.50 -7.42
N PHE A 113 5.93 -4.11 -7.27
CA PHE A 113 6.40 -2.76 -7.58
C PHE A 113 7.26 -2.82 -8.84
N TYR A 114 6.80 -2.18 -9.90
CA TYR A 114 7.45 -2.20 -11.20
C TYR A 114 8.59 -1.18 -11.29
N ASN A 115 9.62 -1.56 -12.03
CA ASN A 115 10.72 -0.67 -12.38
C ASN A 115 10.20 0.49 -13.22
N ARG A 116 10.65 1.72 -12.93
CA ARG A 116 10.27 2.92 -13.69
C ARG A 116 10.77 2.87 -15.14
N TYR A 117 11.85 2.14 -15.38
CA TYR A 117 12.54 2.09 -16.67
C TYR A 117 12.40 0.73 -17.33
N LEU A 118 11.15 0.33 -17.61
CA LEU A 118 10.90 -0.86 -18.41
C LEU A 118 11.14 -0.55 -19.90
N PRO A 119 12.01 -1.32 -20.60
CA PRO A 119 12.21 -1.13 -22.01
C PRO A 119 10.96 -1.55 -22.79
N MET A 120 10.67 -0.85 -23.90
CA MET A 120 9.53 -1.18 -24.78
C MET A 120 9.64 -2.59 -25.38
N ILE A 121 10.87 -3.08 -25.57
CA ILE A 121 11.14 -4.43 -26.04
C ILE A 121 11.81 -5.17 -24.89
N GLN A 122 11.19 -6.27 -24.46
CA GLN A 122 11.69 -7.13 -23.41
C GLN A 122 12.20 -8.44 -24.01
N LEU A 123 13.31 -8.92 -23.46
CA LEU A 123 13.84 -10.25 -23.76
C LEU A 123 13.36 -11.22 -22.68
N GLN A 124 12.98 -12.43 -23.06
CA GLN A 124 12.75 -13.49 -22.08
C GLN A 124 14.06 -13.77 -21.33
N ARG A 125 14.01 -13.64 -20.00
CA ARG A 125 15.16 -13.89 -19.13
C ARG A 125 14.95 -15.19 -18.37
N SER A 126 15.99 -16.01 -18.31
CA SER A 126 15.97 -17.24 -17.51
C SER A 126 16.09 -16.97 -16.01
N ASN A 127 16.69 -15.83 -15.62
CA ASN A 127 16.89 -15.42 -14.23
C ASN A 127 16.75 -13.91 -14.06
N HIS A 128 16.27 -13.50 -12.88
CA HIS A 128 16.12 -12.10 -12.47
C HIS A 128 17.12 -11.72 -11.36
N ASN A 129 17.61 -10.49 -11.40
CA ASN A 129 18.51 -9.87 -10.43
C ASN A 129 18.20 -8.37 -10.33
N SER A 130 18.89 -7.65 -9.44
CA SER A 130 18.64 -6.22 -9.19
C SER A 130 18.81 -5.31 -10.41
N MET A 131 19.49 -5.76 -11.47
CA MET A 131 19.77 -4.98 -12.67
C MET A 131 18.84 -5.32 -13.84
N ASN A 132 18.08 -6.42 -13.76
CA ASN A 132 17.24 -6.88 -14.86
C ASN A 132 15.81 -7.26 -14.44
N ALA A 133 15.49 -7.16 -13.14
CA ALA A 133 14.16 -7.39 -12.63
C ALA A 133 13.21 -6.27 -13.10
N GLU A 134 12.04 -6.69 -13.58
CA GLU A 134 10.99 -5.78 -14.05
C GLU A 134 10.13 -5.28 -12.90
N PHE A 135 10.03 -6.08 -11.84
CA PHE A 135 9.34 -5.73 -10.62
C PHE A 135 10.04 -6.40 -9.43
N VAL A 136 9.71 -5.92 -8.25
CA VAL A 136 10.02 -6.58 -6.98
C VAL A 136 8.72 -6.86 -6.23
N ASN A 137 8.67 -7.99 -5.52
CA ASN A 137 7.53 -8.33 -4.68
C ASN A 137 7.65 -7.62 -3.32
N ALA A 138 6.54 -7.06 -2.86
CA ALA A 138 6.40 -6.54 -1.52
C ALA A 138 6.42 -7.69 -0.48
N PRO A 139 7.07 -7.52 0.68
CA PRO A 139 6.85 -8.39 1.82
C PRO A 139 5.43 -8.14 2.36
N MET A 140 4.52 -9.09 2.12
CA MET A 140 3.15 -9.01 2.60
C MET A 140 3.03 -9.73 3.94
N VAL A 141 3.07 -8.98 5.03
CA VAL A 141 2.94 -9.53 6.40
C VAL A 141 1.97 -8.69 7.19
N ASN A 142 1.05 -9.34 7.93
CA ASN A 142 0.08 -8.69 8.80
C ASN A 142 0.74 -7.71 9.77
N GLY A 143 0.30 -6.46 9.78
CA GLY A 143 0.85 -5.37 10.59
C GLY A 143 2.08 -4.69 9.98
N ASP A 144 2.52 -5.06 8.76
CA ASP A 144 3.58 -4.32 8.08
C ASP A 144 3.00 -3.12 7.34
N LEU A 145 3.64 -1.96 7.54
CA LEU A 145 3.48 -0.77 6.72
C LEU A 145 4.65 -0.71 5.74
N ILE A 146 4.32 -0.59 4.45
CA ILE A 146 5.27 -0.27 3.41
C ILE A 146 5.05 1.18 2.98
N LEU A 147 6.11 1.97 2.93
CA LEU A 147 6.11 3.32 2.35
C LEU A 147 7.01 3.36 1.12
N PHE A 148 6.53 4.01 0.06
CA PHE A 148 7.21 4.09 -1.23
C PHE A 148 6.87 5.39 -1.98
N PRO A 149 7.72 5.82 -2.93
CA PRO A 149 7.42 6.97 -3.80
C PRO A 149 6.17 6.72 -4.65
N SER A 150 5.25 7.69 -4.70
CA SER A 150 3.96 7.56 -5.40
C SER A 150 4.05 7.41 -6.92
N ASP A 151 5.23 7.63 -7.49
CA ASP A 151 5.53 7.46 -8.92
C ASP A 151 6.01 6.05 -9.29
N ILE A 152 6.04 5.12 -8.33
CA ILE A 152 6.22 3.69 -8.58
C ILE A 152 4.85 3.05 -8.88
N MET A 153 4.84 2.15 -9.87
CA MET A 153 3.69 1.38 -10.33
C MET A 153 3.58 0.02 -9.64
#